data_AF-A0A388P806-F1
#
_entry.id   AF-A0A388P806-F1
#
_cell.length_a   1.000
_cell.length_b   1.000
_cell.length_c   1.000
_cell.angle_alpha   90.00
_cell.angle_beta   90.00
_cell.angle_gamma   90.00
#
_symmetry.space_group_name_H-M   'P 1'
#
loop_
_entity.id
_entity.type
_entity.pdbx_description
1 polymer ?
#
loop_
_entity_poly.entity_id
_entity_poly.type
_entity_poly.pdbx_seq_one_letter_code
_entity_poly.pdbx_strand_id
1 'polypeptide(L)' 'MLQSVDLAVFLAFLAGLGAVVLFGLQAWYDRRDVLLSDHRRINSAFSCVRCNVTYVRPRLREEAVCPHCGWNNVRLKF' A
#
# COMPACT_ATOMS: atom_id res chain seq x y z
N MET A 1 -31.70 41.87 -1.58
CA MET A 1 -32.07 41.30 -0.26
C MET A 1 -30.87 40.52 0.25
N LEU A 2 -30.18 40.99 1.29
CA LEU A 2 -29.17 40.17 1.96
C LEU A 2 -29.89 39.23 2.93
N GLN A 3 -29.81 37.92 2.69
CA GLN A 3 -30.26 36.92 3.66
C GLN A 3 -29.24 36.84 4.81
N SER A 4 -29.69 37.02 6.04
CA SER A 4 -28.90 36.75 7.24
C SER A 4 -28.76 35.24 7.41
N VAL A 5 -27.57 34.71 7.21
CA VAL A 5 -27.25 33.31 7.48
C VAL A 5 -26.86 33.20 8.95
N ASP A 6 -27.48 32.27 9.66
CA ASP A 6 -27.12 31.99 11.05
C ASP A 6 -25.66 31.51 11.14
N LEU A 7 -24.91 32.04 12.11
CA LEU A 7 -23.49 31.76 12.28
C LEU A 7 -23.26 30.26 12.50
N ALA A 8 -24.14 29.60 13.26
CA ALA A 8 -24.05 28.17 13.51
C ALA A 8 -24.21 27.36 12.21
N VAL A 9 -25.17 27.73 11.36
CA VAL A 9 -25.39 27.10 10.06
C VAL A 9 -24.17 27.28 9.15
N PHE A 10 -23.59 28.49 9.13
CA PHE A 10 -22.39 28.76 8.34
C PHE A 10 -21.18 27.94 8.80
N LEU A 11 -20.94 27.85 10.11
CA LEU A 11 -19.84 27.06 10.68
C LEU A 11 -20.05 25.56 10.45
N ALA A 12 -21.27 25.05 10.61
CA ALA A 12 -21.61 23.66 10.34
C ALA A 12 -21.36 23.30 8.87
N PHE A 13 -21.70 24.20 7.95
CA PHE A 13 -21.42 24.02 6.53
C PHE A 13 -19.92 23.94 6.23
N LEU A 14 -19.12 24.86 6.78
CA LEU A 14 -17.66 24.84 6.61
C LEU A 14 -17.03 23.58 7.22
N ALA A 15 -17.48 23.17 8.40
CA ALA A 15 -17.01 21.94 9.04
C ALA A 15 -17.38 20.70 8.21
N GLY A 16 -18.60 20.67 7.65
CA GLY A 16 -19.04 19.62 6.74
C GLY A 16 -18.19 19.55 5.48
N LEU A 17 -17.90 20.69 4.84
CA LEU A 17 -16.99 20.75 3.70
C LEU A 17 -15.59 20.24 4.06
N GLY A 18 -15.05 20.67 5.19
CA GLY A 18 -13.76 20.19 5.70
C GLY A 18 -13.75 18.68 5.88
N ALA A 19 -14.78 18.12 6.51
CA ALA A 19 -14.92 16.68 6.70
C ALA A 19 -14.96 15.94 5.35
N VAL A 20 -15.77 16.41 4.38
CA VAL A 20 -15.86 15.80 3.05
C VAL A 20 -14.50 15.80 2.35
N VAL A 21 -13.75 16.90 2.42
CA VAL A 21 -12.41 16.98 1.83
C VAL A 21 -11.45 16.01 2.51
N LEU A 22 -11.42 15.98 3.85
CA LEU A 22 -10.52 15.10 4.60
C LEU A 22 -10.84 13.63 4.36
N PHE A 23 -12.10 13.22 4.45
CA PHE A 23 -12.51 11.84 4.17
C PHE A 23 -12.31 11.46 2.71
N GLY A 24 -12.59 12.36 1.77
CA GLY A 24 -12.33 12.13 0.36
C GLY A 24 -10.85 11.95 0.06
N LEU A 25 -10.00 12.77 0.66
CA LEU A 25 -8.54 12.68 0.53
C LEU A 25 -8.02 11.38 1.14
N GLN A 26 -8.49 11.03 2.33
CA GLN A 26 -8.16 9.76 3.00
C GLN A 26 -8.54 8.57 2.11
N ALA A 27 -9.77 8.52 1.62
CA ALA A 27 -10.24 7.44 0.76
C ALA A 27 -9.44 7.35 -0.55
N TRP A 28 -9.03 8.50 -1.11
CA TRP A 28 -8.18 8.53 -2.31
C TRP A 28 -6.78 7.97 -2.03
N TYR A 29 -6.15 8.38 -0.92
CA TYR A 29 -4.86 7.84 -0.52
C TYR A 29 -4.92 6.36 -0.19
N ASP A 30 -5.94 5.91 0.56
CA ASP A 30 -6.12 4.49 0.88
C ASP A 30 -6.25 3.65 -0.41
N ARG A 31 -7.06 4.11 -1.38
CA ARG A 31 -7.18 3.42 -2.67
C ARG A 31 -5.86 3.40 -3.44
N ARG A 32 -5.11 4.51 -3.44
CA ARG A 32 -3.80 4.59 -4.10
C ARG A 32 -2.79 3.66 -3.43
N ASP A 33 -2.80 3.60 -2.10
CA ASP A 33 -1.87 2.81 -1.32
C ASP A 33 -2.17 1.32 -1.44
N VAL A 34 -3.43 0.90 -1.52
CA VAL A 34 -3.78 -0.50 -1.86
C VAL A 34 -3.12 -0.90 -3.19
N LEU A 35 -3.28 -0.09 -4.24
CA LEU A 35 -2.68 -0.35 -5.56
C LEU A 35 -1.15 -0.41 -5.54
N LEU A 36 -0.50 0.47 -4.75
CA LEU A 36 0.96 0.50 -4.63
C LEU A 36 1.51 -0.58 -3.68
N SER A 37 0.74 -0.98 -2.68
CA SER A 37 1.10 -2.01 -1.71
C SER A 37 1.07 -3.40 -2.33
N ASP A 38 0.11 -3.69 -3.21
CA ASP A 38 0.11 -4.94 -4.01
C ASP A 38 1.38 -5.05 -4.86
N HIS A 39 1.92 -3.94 -5.37
CA HIS A 39 3.17 -3.98 -6.11
C HIS A 39 4.42 -4.14 -5.24
N ARG A 40 4.43 -3.65 -3.99
CA ARG A 40 5.61 -3.68 -3.12
C ARG A 40 5.65 -4.81 -2.10
N ARG A 41 4.51 -5.32 -1.63
CA ARG A 41 4.42 -6.37 -0.60
C ARG A 41 4.51 -7.79 -1.16
N ILE A 42 4.31 -7.99 -2.45
CA ILE A 42 4.38 -9.31 -3.05
C ILE A 42 5.82 -9.66 -3.46
N ASN A 43 6.77 -9.35 -2.59
CA ASN A 43 8.17 -9.69 -2.78
C ASN A 43 8.47 -10.91 -1.89
N SER A 44 8.64 -12.06 -2.51
CA SER A 44 9.05 -13.27 -1.81
C SER A 44 10.56 -13.22 -1.59
N ALA A 45 10.99 -13.32 -0.33
CA ALA A 45 12.39 -13.50 0.03
C ALA A 45 12.77 -14.98 -0.04
N PHE A 46 13.95 -15.25 -0.59
CA PHE A 46 14.53 -16.59 -0.73
C PHE A 46 15.96 -16.57 -0.17
N SER A 47 16.38 -17.68 0.42
CA SER A 47 17.78 -17.92 0.74
C SER A 47 18.26 -19.16 -0.01
N CYS A 48 19.43 -19.05 -0.64
CA CYS A 48 20.01 -20.18 -1.33
C CYS A 48 20.73 -21.12 -0.36
N VAL A 49 20.30 -22.38 -0.27
CA VAL A 49 20.93 -23.39 0.60
C VAL A 49 22.40 -23.68 0.21
N ARG A 50 22.75 -23.49 -1.07
CA ARG A 50 24.12 -23.74 -1.57
C ARG A 50 25.05 -22.54 -1.44
N CYS A 51 24.57 -21.35 -1.82
CA CYS A 51 25.40 -20.13 -1.84
C CYS A 51 25.29 -19.29 -0.57
N ASN A 52 24.31 -19.59 0.28
CA ASN A 52 23.94 -18.79 1.45
C ASN A 52 23.62 -17.32 1.13
N VAL A 53 23.23 -17.04 -0.13
CA VAL A 53 22.85 -15.71 -0.60
C VAL A 53 21.35 -15.54 -0.43
N THR A 54 20.95 -14.43 0.18
CA THR A 54 19.55 -14.01 0.27
C THR A 54 19.20 -13.11 -0.92
N TYR A 55 18.04 -13.34 -1.54
CA TYR A 55 17.57 -12.54 -2.66
C TYR A 55 16.06 -12.40 -2.64
N VAL A 56 15.56 -11.40 -3.34
CA VAL A 56 14.14 -11.07 -3.41
C VAL A 56 13.67 -11.23 -4.85
N ARG A 57 12.50 -11.86 -5.03
CA ARG A 57 11.83 -11.91 -6.33
C ARG A 57 10.45 -11.27 -6.26
N PRO A 58 10.08 -10.50 -7.29
CA PRO A 58 8.73 -9.95 -7.39
C PRO A 58 7.72 -11.08 -7.67
N ARG A 59 6.50 -10.87 -7.20
CA ARG A 59 5.35 -11.79 -7.21
C ARG A 59 5.48 -12.91 -6.18
N LEU A 60 4.34 -13.43 -5.73
CA LEU A 60 4.18 -14.34 -4.61
C LEU A 60 4.60 -15.75 -5.01
N ARG A 61 5.87 -15.91 -5.42
CA ARG A 61 6.37 -17.20 -5.87
C ARG A 61 6.65 -18.09 -4.68
N GLU A 62 6.29 -19.36 -4.80
CA GLU A 62 6.63 -20.41 -3.84
C GLU A 62 8.06 -20.91 -4.04
N GLU A 63 8.59 -20.77 -5.26
CA GLU A 63 9.92 -21.21 -5.64
C GLU A 63 10.63 -20.18 -6.54
N ALA A 64 11.95 -20.09 -6.40
CA ALA A 64 12.77 -19.25 -7.26
C ALA A 64 14.19 -19.79 -7.44
N VAL A 65 14.68 -19.65 -8.67
CA VAL A 65 16.06 -20.00 -9.05
C VAL A 65 17.06 -18.97 -8.50
N CYS A 66 18.09 -19.48 -7.84
CA CYS A 66 19.21 -18.69 -7.35
C CYS A 66 19.96 -18.02 -8.53
N PRO A 67 20.18 -16.70 -8.51
CA PRO A 67 20.89 -16.00 -9.58
C PRO A 67 22.37 -16.38 -9.71
N HIS A 68 22.96 -16.99 -8.67
CA HIS A 68 24.39 -17.31 -8.64
C HIS A 68 24.70 -18.76 -9.04
N CYS A 69 23.88 -19.73 -8.63
CA CYS A 69 24.18 -21.16 -8.85
C CYS A 69 23.09 -21.93 -9.59
N GLY A 70 21.96 -21.29 -9.94
CA GLY A 70 20.87 -21.95 -10.65
C GLY A 70 20.04 -22.93 -9.82
N TRP A 71 20.30 -23.07 -8.51
CA TRP A 71 19.52 -23.94 -7.65
C TRP A 71 18.11 -23.39 -7.39
N ASN A 72 17.08 -24.22 -7.47
CA ASN A 72 15.70 -23.83 -7.18
C ASN A 72 15.44 -23.88 -5.67
N ASN A 73 15.21 -22.71 -5.06
CA ASN A 73 14.94 -22.60 -3.62
C ASN A 73 13.47 -22.35 -3.35
N VAL A 74 12.97 -22.96 -2.29
CA VAL A 74 11.63 -22.69 -1.76
C VAL A 74 11.61 -21.36 -0.99
N ARG A 75 10.45 -20.70 -1.01
CA ARG A 75 10.22 -19.43 -0.32
C ARG A 75 10.38 -19.58 1.18
N LEU A 76 11.03 -18.60 1.80
CA LEU A 76 11.10 -18.50 3.26
C LEU A 76 9.71 -18.19 3.84
N LYS A 77 9.27 -18.99 4.80
CA LYS A 77 8.11 -18.73 5.64
C LYS A 77 8.64 -18.20 6.97
N PHE A 78 8.31 -16.95 7.29
CA PHE A 78 8.57 -16.34 8.58
C PHE A 78 7.29 -16.37 9.40
#